data_AF-A0A9D1UGY0-F1
#
_entry.id   AF-A0A9D1UGY0-F1
#
_cell.length_a   1.000
_cell.length_b   1.000
_cell.length_c   1.000
_cell.angle_alpha   90.00
_cell.angle_beta   90.00
_cell.angle_gamma   90.00
#
_symmetry.space_group_name_H-M   'P 1'
#
loop_
_entity.id
_entity.type
_entity.pdbx_description
1 polymer ?
#
loop_
_entity_poly.entity_id
_entity_poly.type
_entity_poly.pdbx_seq_one_letter_code
_entity_poly.pdbx_strand_id
1 'polypeptide(L)'
;MNYNETIEYLYACLPMFQRIGAAAYKADIHNTVELMKRLGNPERRFKSVHVAGTNGKGSSAHLIASILREKGLKVGLHTSPHLKDFRERIKVDDIMCSEQFVIDFVEKYRSDIEEIKPSFFEMAVAMAFLYFAEEKVDVAVVEVGMGGRLDSTNVINPLV
;
A
#
# COMPACT_ATOMS: atom_id res chain seq x y z
N MET A 1 15.62 -13.73 -4.77
CA MET A 1 15.48 -13.70 -3.30
C MET A 1 14.31 -14.57 -2.92
N ASN A 2 14.35 -15.25 -1.77
CA ASN A 2 13.17 -15.93 -1.24
C ASN A 2 12.24 -14.92 -0.51
N TYR A 3 11.03 -15.36 -0.13
CA TYR A 3 10.05 -14.47 0.51
C TYR A 3 10.57 -13.85 1.80
N ASN A 4 11.19 -14.62 2.68
CA ASN A 4 11.70 -14.12 3.96
C ASN A 4 12.81 -13.08 3.76
N GLU A 5 13.76 -13.33 2.85
CA GLU A 5 14.81 -12.37 2.48
C GLU A 5 14.20 -11.07 1.91
N THR A 6 13.12 -11.19 1.14
CA THR A 6 12.41 -10.04 0.56
C THR A 6 11.73 -9.20 1.64
N ILE A 7 11.08 -9.85 2.61
CA ILE A 7 10.47 -9.17 3.75
C ILE A 7 11.53 -8.50 4.63
N GLU A 8 12.66 -9.15 4.89
CA GLU A 8 13.79 -8.55 5.62
C GLU A 8 14.33 -7.32 4.90
N TYR A 9 14.47 -7.37 3.58
CA TYR A 9 14.86 -6.22 2.76
C TYR A 9 13.87 -5.05 2.91
N LEU A 10 12.57 -5.32 2.82
CA LEU A 10 11.53 -4.29 3.02
C LEU A 10 11.61 -3.68 4.42
N TYR A 11 11.83 -4.49 5.46
CA TYR A 11 11.93 -4.01 6.84
C TYR A 11 13.23 -3.26 7.12
N ALA A 12 14.31 -3.51 6.39
CA ALA A 12 15.51 -2.68 6.47
C ALA A 12 15.26 -1.23 6.03
N CYS A 13 14.22 -0.98 5.22
CA CYS A 13 13.75 0.34 4.83
C CYS A 13 12.75 0.98 5.82
N LEU A 14 12.52 0.37 6.99
CA LEU A 14 11.76 1.02 8.06
C LEU A 14 12.56 2.23 8.58
N PRO A 15 12.00 3.44 8.56
CA PRO A 15 12.62 4.54 9.29
C PRO A 15 12.61 4.17 10.77
N MET A 16 13.79 4.02 11.38
CA MET A 16 13.91 3.90 12.83
C MET A 16 13.50 5.23 13.47
N PHE A 17 12.20 5.49 13.59
CA PHE A 17 11.65 6.64 14.30
C PHE A 17 12.19 6.74 15.73
N GLN A 18 12.45 5.59 16.38
CA GLN A 18 13.07 5.51 17.70
C GLN A 18 14.51 6.06 17.75
N ARG A 19 15.27 6.04 16.64
CA ARG A 19 16.64 6.59 16.59
C ARG A 19 16.73 7.98 15.97
N ILE A 20 15.85 8.30 15.02
CA ILE A 20 15.96 9.49 14.16
C ILE A 20 14.99 10.61 14.61
N GLY A 21 13.97 10.28 15.42
CA GLY A 21 13.03 11.26 15.98
C GLY A 21 12.23 12.00 14.89
N ALA A 22 11.91 13.27 15.14
CA ALA A 22 11.13 14.10 14.22
C ALA A 22 11.75 14.27 12.82
N ALA A 23 13.06 14.05 12.66
CA ALA A 23 13.74 14.12 11.36
C ALA A 23 13.43 12.94 10.42
N ALA A 24 12.84 11.85 10.93
CA ALA A 24 12.32 10.76 10.09
C ALA A 24 10.99 11.12 9.40
N TYR A 25 10.35 12.21 9.82
CA TYR A 25 9.14 12.71 9.21
C TYR A 25 9.47 13.40 7.88
N LYS A 26 9.15 12.75 6.77
CA LYS A 26 9.14 13.41 5.46
C LYS A 26 7.87 14.24 5.35
N ALA A 27 8.03 15.55 5.14
CA ALA A 27 6.93 16.50 5.03
C ALA A 27 6.30 16.55 3.62
N ASP A 28 6.58 15.56 2.78
CA ASP A 28 6.08 15.46 1.41
C ASP A 28 5.79 14.00 1.02
N ILE A 29 5.11 13.84 -0.12
CA ILE A 29 4.79 12.55 -0.75
C ILE A 29 5.61 12.34 -2.03
N HIS A 30 6.75 13.02 -2.19
CA HIS A 30 7.50 13.06 -3.45
C HIS A 30 7.98 11.67 -3.87
N ASN A 31 8.53 10.90 -2.93
CA ASN A 31 8.97 9.54 -3.17
C ASN A 31 7.84 8.63 -3.61
N THR A 32 6.66 8.76 -2.98
CA THR A 32 5.48 8.00 -3.39
C THR A 32 5.05 8.39 -4.81
N VAL A 33 4.97 9.68 -5.12
CA VAL A 33 4.60 10.17 -6.46
C VAL A 33 5.58 9.69 -7.52
N GLU A 34 6.88 9.71 -7.24
CA GLU A 34 7.90 9.22 -8.17
C GLU A 34 7.79 7.71 -8.37
N LEU A 35 7.57 6.95 -7.30
CA LEU A 35 7.38 5.50 -7.39
C LEU A 35 6.13 5.16 -8.22
N MET A 36 5.01 5.88 -8.04
CA MET A 36 3.82 5.70 -8.88
C MET A 36 4.11 5.94 -10.37
N LYS A 37 4.90 6.98 -10.70
CA LYS A 37 5.29 7.24 -12.09
C LYS A 37 6.10 6.10 -12.69
N ARG A 38 7.09 5.57 -11.97
CA ARG A 38 7.91 4.41 -12.41
C ARG A 38 7.04 3.17 -12.62
N LEU A 39 5.99 3.01 -11.82
CA LEU A 39 5.00 1.92 -11.93
C LEU A 39 3.94 2.15 -13.03
N GLY A 40 4.02 3.25 -13.78
CA GLY A 40 3.04 3.56 -14.83
C GLY A 40 1.72 4.12 -14.32
N ASN A 41 1.74 4.80 -13.17
CA ASN A 41 0.60 5.41 -12.49
C ASN A 41 -0.56 4.43 -12.20
N PRO A 42 -0.28 3.32 -11.46
CA PRO A 42 -1.28 2.30 -11.18
C PRO A 42 -2.47 2.82 -10.37
N GLU A 43 -2.27 3.83 -9.53
CA GLU A 43 -3.29 4.49 -8.70
C GLU A 43 -4.42 5.14 -9.51
N ARG A 44 -4.24 5.32 -10.82
CA ARG A 44 -5.24 5.90 -11.74
C ARG A 44 -6.06 4.84 -12.48
N ARG A 45 -5.76 3.55 -12.29
CA ARG A 45 -6.36 2.44 -13.04
C ARG A 45 -7.52 1.75 -12.33
N PHE A 46 -7.90 2.22 -11.14
CA PHE A 46 -9.02 1.70 -10.36
C PHE A 46 -9.76 2.85 -9.63
N LYS A 47 -11.02 2.62 -9.26
CA LYS A 47 -11.79 3.52 -8.38
C LYS A 47 -11.39 3.26 -6.94
N SER A 48 -11.50 4.26 -6.05
CA SER A 48 -11.14 4.06 -4.64
C SER A 48 -12.10 4.69 -3.64
N VAL A 49 -12.09 4.14 -2.43
CA VAL A 49 -12.67 4.71 -1.20
C VAL A 49 -11.52 4.96 -0.24
N HIS A 50 -11.37 6.17 0.30
CA HIS A 50 -10.23 6.54 1.13
C HIS A 50 -10.64 6.71 2.60
N VAL A 51 -10.12 5.84 3.47
CA VAL A 51 -10.56 5.76 4.87
C VAL A 51 -9.50 6.35 5.79
N ALA A 52 -9.77 7.57 6.28
CA ALA A 52 -8.96 8.27 7.28
C ALA A 52 -9.65 8.32 8.65
N GLY A 53 -8.90 8.60 9.72
CA GLY A 53 -9.45 8.74 11.07
C GLY A 53 -8.49 8.30 12.18
N THR A 54 -8.79 8.70 13.42
CA THR A 54 -7.97 8.33 14.57
C THR A 54 -8.15 6.86 14.94
N ASN A 55 -9.39 6.41 15.05
CA ASN A 55 -9.77 5.05 15.47
C ASN A 55 -10.78 4.45 14.50
N GLY A 56 -10.79 3.12 14.38
CA GLY A 56 -11.80 2.39 13.61
C GLY A 56 -11.57 2.34 12.09
N LYS A 57 -10.51 2.97 11.57
CA LYS A 57 -10.17 2.99 10.13
C LYS A 57 -10.17 1.58 9.51
N GLY A 58 -9.33 0.67 10.02
CA GLY A 58 -9.28 -0.71 9.55
C GLY A 58 -10.63 -1.43 9.65
N SER A 59 -11.36 -1.27 10.76
CA SER A 59 -12.69 -1.87 10.91
C SER A 59 -13.69 -1.35 9.87
N SER A 60 -13.72 -0.03 9.64
CA SER A 60 -14.54 0.58 8.59
C SER A 60 -14.11 0.12 7.20
N ALA A 61 -12.82 0.05 6.90
CA ALA A 61 -12.29 -0.41 5.62
C ALA A 61 -12.72 -1.87 5.33
N HIS A 62 -12.61 -2.76 6.33
CA HIS A 62 -13.07 -4.14 6.21
C HIS A 62 -14.59 -4.24 5.99
N LEU A 63 -15.39 -3.45 6.73
CA LEU A 63 -16.85 -3.44 6.56
C LEU A 63 -17.26 -2.95 5.17
N ILE A 64 -16.66 -1.86 4.69
CA ILE A 64 -16.90 -1.31 3.35
C ILE A 64 -16.54 -2.35 2.30
N ALA A 65 -15.35 -2.96 2.39
CA ALA A 65 -14.91 -3.98 1.44
C ALA A 65 -15.85 -5.20 1.44
N SER A 66 -16.32 -5.64 2.61
CA SER A 66 -17.28 -6.74 2.73
C SER A 66 -18.59 -6.44 2.00
N ILE A 67 -19.17 -5.26 2.22
CA ILE A 67 -20.43 -4.85 1.59
C ILE A 67 -20.28 -4.74 0.06
N LEU A 68 -19.16 -4.17 -0.42
CA LEU A 68 -18.91 -4.02 -1.85
C LEU A 68 -18.73 -5.38 -2.55
N ARG A 69 -18.06 -6.35 -1.90
CA ARG A 69 -17.95 -7.73 -2.40
C ARG A 69 -19.30 -8.44 -2.45
N GLU A 70 -20.13 -8.28 -1.41
CA GLU A 70 -21.50 -8.84 -1.39
C GLU A 70 -22.37 -8.27 -2.53
N LYS A 71 -22.04 -7.08 -3.03
CA LYS A 71 -22.67 -6.49 -4.23
C LYS A 71 -22.10 -7.01 -5.56
N GLY A 72 -21.18 -7.96 -5.53
CA GLY A 72 -20.59 -8.60 -6.71
C GLY A 72 -19.45 -7.81 -7.35
N LEU A 73 -18.88 -6.82 -6.66
CA LEU A 73 -17.69 -6.10 -7.13
C LEU A 73 -16.42 -6.87 -6.77
N LYS A 74 -15.40 -6.82 -7.64
CA LYS A 74 -14.03 -7.25 -7.32
C LYS A 74 -13.36 -6.15 -6.51
N VAL A 75 -13.04 -6.42 -5.24
CA VAL A 75 -12.62 -5.38 -4.28
C VAL A 75 -11.18 -5.57 -3.84
N GLY A 76 -10.36 -4.55 -4.06
CA GLY A 76 -9.05 -4.41 -3.41
C GLY A 76 -9.19 -3.84 -2.00
N LEU A 77 -8.39 -4.32 -1.05
CA LEU A 77 -8.35 -3.81 0.32
C LEU A 77 -6.89 -3.60 0.74
N HIS A 78 -6.57 -2.36 1.09
CA HIS A 78 -5.31 -1.99 1.71
C HIS A 78 -5.54 -1.55 3.17
N THR A 79 -4.85 -2.22 4.10
CA THR A 79 -4.92 -1.91 5.54
C THR A 79 -3.54 -1.86 6.18
N SER A 80 -3.45 -1.20 7.33
CA SER A 80 -2.22 -1.11 8.11
C SER A 80 -2.47 -0.89 9.61
N PRO A 81 -1.59 -1.41 10.49
CA PRO A 81 -0.51 -2.36 10.24
C PRO A 81 -1.05 -3.79 9.93
N HIS A 82 -0.15 -4.71 9.57
CA HIS A 82 -0.47 -6.15 9.59
C HIS A 82 -0.23 -6.74 10.99
N LEU A 83 -0.81 -7.91 11.26
CA LEU A 83 -0.65 -8.63 12.52
C LEU A 83 0.42 -9.72 12.46
N LYS A 84 0.42 -10.56 11.41
CA LYS A 84 1.33 -11.70 11.29
C LYS A 84 2.10 -11.72 9.96
N ASP A 85 1.42 -11.47 8.85
CA ASP A 85 1.99 -11.55 7.51
C ASP A 85 1.89 -10.19 6.79
N PHE A 86 2.97 -9.76 6.14
CA PHE A 86 3.01 -8.55 5.32
C PHE A 86 1.84 -8.49 4.32
N ARG A 87 1.47 -9.62 3.73
CA ARG A 87 0.43 -9.73 2.69
C ARG A 87 -0.96 -9.41 3.21
N GLU A 88 -1.18 -9.39 4.52
CA GLU A 88 -2.44 -8.92 5.11
C GLU A 88 -2.77 -7.47 4.69
N ARG A 89 -1.74 -6.68 4.35
CA ARG A 89 -1.87 -5.29 3.85
C ARG A 89 -2.42 -5.19 2.42
N ILE A 90 -2.45 -6.29 1.67
CA ILE A 90 -2.77 -6.29 0.23
C ILE A 90 -3.67 -7.47 -0.07
N LYS A 91 -4.98 -7.21 -0.15
CA LYS A 91 -5.98 -8.24 -0.43
C LYS A 91 -6.84 -7.88 -1.62
N VAL A 92 -7.24 -8.89 -2.39
CA VAL A 92 -8.31 -8.81 -3.38
C VAL A 92 -9.33 -9.89 -3.06
N ASP A 93 -10.59 -9.49 -2.92
CA ASP A 93 -11.69 -10.36 -2.48
C ASP A 93 -11.42 -11.11 -1.16
N ASP A 94 -10.68 -10.46 -0.25
CA ASP A 94 -10.19 -10.99 1.04
C ASP A 94 -9.15 -12.13 0.94
N ILE A 95 -8.62 -12.35 -0.26
CA ILE A 95 -7.47 -13.21 -0.51
C ILE A 95 -6.22 -12.33 -0.53
N MET A 96 -5.23 -12.70 0.29
CA MET A 96 -3.92 -12.04 0.30
C MET A 96 -3.21 -12.19 -1.04
N CYS A 97 -2.42 -11.19 -1.45
CA CYS A 97 -1.51 -11.37 -2.57
C CYS A 97 -0.56 -12.56 -2.35
N SER A 98 0.03 -13.08 -3.42
CA SER A 98 0.97 -14.20 -3.32
C SER A 98 2.33 -13.74 -2.79
N GLU A 99 3.08 -14.64 -2.16
CA GLU A 99 4.49 -14.37 -1.79
C GLU A 99 5.32 -14.05 -3.04
N GLN A 100 5.03 -14.76 -4.14
CA GLN A 100 5.70 -14.55 -5.41
C GLN A 100 5.49 -13.14 -5.95
N PHE A 101 4.29 -12.56 -5.82
CA PHE A 101 4.04 -11.18 -6.23
C PHE A 101 4.95 -10.19 -5.47
N VAL A 102 5.15 -10.40 -4.17
CA VAL A 102 6.02 -9.53 -3.35
C VAL A 102 7.48 -9.67 -3.78
N ILE A 103 7.95 -10.90 -4.04
CA ILE A 103 9.30 -11.17 -4.55
C ILE A 103 9.49 -10.50 -5.91
N ASP A 104 8.58 -10.76 -6.86
CA ASP A 104 8.65 -10.24 -8.22
C ASP A 104 8.64 -8.71 -8.24
N PHE A 105 7.84 -8.07 -7.37
CA PHE A 105 7.83 -6.62 -7.25
C PHE A 105 9.19 -6.07 -6.83
N VAL A 106 9.78 -6.63 -5.76
CA VAL A 106 11.06 -6.15 -5.23
C VAL A 106 12.18 -6.40 -6.22
N GLU A 107 12.21 -7.56 -6.89
CA GLU A 107 13.23 -7.86 -7.89
C GLU A 107 13.10 -6.97 -9.13
N LYS A 108 11.88 -6.79 -9.64
CA LYS A 108 11.61 -6.02 -10.86
C LYS A 108 11.93 -4.53 -10.69
N TYR A 109 11.58 -3.95 -9.54
CA TYR A 109 11.73 -2.51 -9.29
C TYR A 109 12.91 -2.19 -8.37
N ARG A 110 13.85 -3.12 -8.16
CA ARG A 110 14.98 -2.97 -7.24
C ARG A 110 15.79 -1.71 -7.51
N SER A 111 16.10 -1.44 -8.77
CA SER A 111 16.87 -0.25 -9.16
C SER A 111 16.12 1.05 -8.86
N ASP A 112 14.82 1.11 -9.14
CA ASP A 112 13.99 2.28 -8.81
C ASP A 112 13.89 2.48 -7.28
N ILE A 113 13.77 1.39 -6.51
CA ILE A 113 13.74 1.44 -5.05
C ILE A 113 15.08 1.96 -4.49
N GLU A 114 16.21 1.49 -5.00
CA GLU A 114 17.54 1.94 -4.56
C GLU A 114 17.83 3.40 -4.95
N GLU A 115 17.29 3.88 -6.07
CA GLU A 115 17.38 5.27 -6.53
C GLU A 115 16.50 6.20 -5.67
N ILE A 116 15.21 5.90 -5.53
CA ILE A 116 14.21 6.74 -4.85
C ILE A 116 14.35 6.67 -3.33
N LYS A 117 14.81 5.53 -2.80
CA LYS A 117 14.86 5.21 -1.36
C LYS A 117 13.52 5.47 -0.66
N PRO A 118 12.42 4.85 -1.13
CA PRO A 118 11.12 4.95 -0.48
C PRO A 118 11.19 4.30 0.91
N SER A 119 10.36 4.79 1.83
CA SER A 119 10.15 4.12 3.10
C SER A 119 9.41 2.79 2.91
N PHE A 120 9.46 1.92 3.92
CA PHE A 120 8.65 0.71 3.95
C PHE A 120 7.17 0.95 3.64
N PHE A 121 6.57 2.00 4.21
CA PHE A 121 5.15 2.29 4.00
C PHE A 121 4.86 2.71 2.56
N GLU A 122 5.72 3.55 1.97
CA GLU A 122 5.62 3.95 0.56
C GLU A 122 5.69 2.75 -0.38
N MET A 123 6.59 1.80 -0.11
CA MET A 123 6.68 0.55 -0.87
C MET A 123 5.43 -0.32 -0.71
N ALA A 124 4.89 -0.43 0.51
CA ALA A 124 3.66 -1.19 0.75
C ALA A 124 2.46 -0.63 0.00
N VAL A 125 2.31 0.69 -0.05
CA VAL A 125 1.26 1.37 -0.83
C VAL A 125 1.45 1.16 -2.32
N ALA A 126 2.69 1.28 -2.81
CA ALA A 126 3.03 1.06 -4.21
C ALA A 126 2.73 -0.38 -4.68
N MET A 127 3.09 -1.37 -3.86
CA MET A 127 2.74 -2.77 -4.09
C MET A 127 1.22 -2.97 -4.13
N ALA A 128 0.49 -2.39 -3.16
CA ALA A 128 -0.97 -2.51 -3.12
C ALA A 128 -1.63 -1.95 -4.39
N PHE A 129 -1.24 -0.74 -4.80
CA PHE A 129 -1.85 -0.09 -5.97
C PHE A 129 -1.48 -0.78 -7.28
N LEU A 130 -0.24 -1.26 -7.42
CA LEU A 130 0.13 -2.08 -8.57
C LEU A 130 -0.72 -3.35 -8.60
N TYR A 131 -0.83 -4.06 -7.48
CA TYR A 131 -1.60 -5.30 -7.38
C TYR A 131 -3.06 -5.09 -7.76
N PHE A 132 -3.72 -4.06 -7.22
CA PHE A 132 -5.11 -3.74 -7.53
C PHE A 132 -5.32 -3.41 -9.01
N ALA A 133 -4.38 -2.69 -9.62
CA ALA A 133 -4.44 -2.35 -11.02
C ALA A 133 -4.20 -3.57 -11.94
N GLU A 134 -3.30 -4.47 -11.59
CA GLU A 134 -3.03 -5.71 -12.32
C GLU A 134 -4.19 -6.70 -12.19
N GLU A 135 -4.79 -6.80 -11.00
CA GLU A 135 -5.99 -7.58 -10.73
C GLU A 135 -7.26 -6.95 -11.32
N LYS A 136 -7.19 -5.71 -11.83
CA LYS A 136 -8.32 -4.96 -12.42
C LYS A 136 -9.52 -4.93 -11.47
N VAL A 137 -9.29 -4.56 -10.21
CA VAL A 137 -10.38 -4.39 -9.24
C VAL A 137 -11.37 -3.32 -9.70
N ASP A 138 -12.65 -3.52 -9.39
CA ASP A 138 -13.68 -2.51 -9.66
C ASP A 138 -13.51 -1.29 -8.75
N VAL A 139 -13.11 -1.55 -7.50
CA VAL A 139 -12.87 -0.55 -6.47
C VAL A 139 -11.86 -1.03 -5.43
N ALA A 140 -10.99 -0.14 -4.97
CA ALA A 140 -10.07 -0.37 -3.86
C ALA A 140 -10.50 0.43 -2.62
N VAL A 141 -10.62 -0.24 -1.48
CA VAL A 141 -10.79 0.41 -0.17
C VAL A 141 -9.42 0.60 0.44
N VAL A 142 -9.00 1.85 0.63
CA VAL A 142 -7.64 2.20 1.02
C VAL A 142 -7.66 2.86 2.40
N GLU A 143 -7.08 2.18 3.39
CA GLU A 143 -6.86 2.74 4.72
C GLU A 143 -5.65 3.69 4.72
N VAL A 144 -5.82 4.90 5.26
CA VAL A 144 -4.71 5.82 5.56
C VAL A 144 -3.83 5.24 6.67
N GLY A 145 -2.51 5.27 6.48
CA GLY A 145 -1.56 4.86 7.53
C GLY A 145 -1.54 5.82 8.71
N MET A 146 -1.23 7.09 8.45
CA MET A 146 -1.21 8.13 9.48
C MET A 146 -1.63 9.51 8.94
N GLY A 147 -2.53 10.17 9.67
CA GLY A 147 -2.99 11.51 9.32
C GLY A 147 -3.88 11.51 8.07
N GLY A 148 -3.31 11.84 6.91
CA GLY A 148 -4.04 11.89 5.64
C GLY A 148 -3.34 12.75 4.57
N ARG A 149 -3.20 14.06 4.81
CA ARG A 149 -2.68 15.02 3.80
C ARG A 149 -1.33 14.62 3.19
N LEU A 150 -0.43 14.10 4.01
CA LEU A 150 0.93 13.70 3.63
C LEU A 150 1.12 12.18 3.72
N ASP A 151 0.03 11.43 3.80
CA ASP A 151 0.10 9.97 3.79
C ASP A 151 0.36 9.48 2.37
N SER A 152 1.17 8.43 2.22
CA SER A 152 1.50 7.84 0.91
C SER A 152 0.26 7.38 0.15
N THR A 153 -0.82 7.02 0.84
CA THR A 153 -2.08 6.65 0.17
C THR A 153 -2.77 7.83 -0.51
N ASN A 154 -2.45 9.07 -0.14
CA ASN A 154 -3.06 10.31 -0.64
C ASN A 154 -2.57 10.73 -2.05
N VAL A 155 -2.15 9.76 -2.87
CA VAL A 155 -1.89 9.92 -4.31
C VAL A 155 -3.08 9.47 -5.16
N ILE A 156 -4.08 8.82 -4.55
CA ILE A 156 -5.34 8.44 -5.20
C ILE A 156 -6.30 9.64 -5.32
N ASN A 157 -7.22 9.55 -6.28
CA ASN A 157 -8.37 10.45 -6.37
C ASN A 157 -9.65 9.64 -6.09
N PRO A 158 -10.12 9.58 -4.83
CA PRO A 158 -11.17 8.67 -4.41
C PRO A 158 -12.56 9.14 -4.86
N LEU A 159 -13.50 8.20 -4.89
CA LEU A 159 -14.92 8.50 -5.04
C LEU A 159 -15.51 9.13 -3.77
N VAL A 160 -14.98 8.73 -2.61
CA VAL A 160 -15.37 9.17 -1.27
C VAL A 160 -14.24 8.96 -0.28
#